data_AF-D8R4I3-F1
#
_entry.id   AF-D8R4I3-F1
#
_cell.length_a   1.000
_cell.length_b   1.000
_cell.length_c   1.000
_cell.angle_alpha   90.00
_cell.angle_beta   90.00
_cell.angle_gamma   90.00
#
_symmetry.space_group_name_H-M   'P 1'
#
loop_
_entity.id
_entity.type
_entity.pdbx_description
1 polymer ?
#
loop_
_entity_poly.entity_id
_entity_poly.type
_entity_poly.pdbx_seq_one_letter_code
_entity_poly.pdbx_strand_id
1 'polypeptide(L)'
;MEEPPKVVLTEIEEFCSGLQQNHEATTRDEEAYSRMDFKSLLPTKEDHVGKGLAGVLQFFRENGSLKESRGEWIGRSRDKRTPENGKFEFNLDHRDEHGRTLTPKEAFRQFSHKFHHVKPGKRKQEKKLKKQEQELKKRKKEEHSLEFMERLRGIQIKSGTAYIRT
;
A
#
# COMPACT_ATOMS: atom_id res chain seq x y z
N MET A 1 33.37 -5.56 -61.77
CA MET A 1 32.87 -5.81 -60.40
C MET A 1 33.73 -4.95 -59.50
N GLU A 2 33.36 -3.68 -59.32
CA GLU A 2 34.11 -2.71 -58.52
C GLU A 2 33.24 -2.30 -57.33
N GLU A 3 33.80 -2.45 -56.13
CA GLU A 3 33.14 -2.26 -54.84
C GLU A 3 33.06 -0.76 -54.46
N PRO A 4 32.00 -0.31 -53.77
CA PRO A 4 31.77 1.09 -53.46
C PRO A 4 32.61 1.63 -52.28
N PRO A 5 32.84 2.96 -52.22
CA PRO A 5 33.82 3.60 -51.33
C PRO A 5 33.39 3.68 -49.86
N LYS A 6 34.39 3.57 -48.98
CA LYS A 6 34.29 3.74 -47.52
C LYS A 6 34.15 5.22 -47.17
N VAL A 7 33.03 5.61 -46.57
CA VAL A 7 32.82 6.96 -46.02
C VAL A 7 33.35 7.00 -44.59
N VAL A 8 34.42 7.76 -44.41
CA VAL A 8 35.01 8.12 -43.10
C VAL A 8 34.15 9.24 -42.52
N LEU A 9 33.53 9.01 -41.36
CA LEU A 9 32.85 10.06 -40.60
C LEU A 9 33.78 10.55 -39.49
N THR A 10 34.54 11.59 -39.80
CA THR A 10 35.21 12.45 -38.81
C THR A 10 34.18 13.40 -38.20
N GLU A 11 34.14 13.41 -36.87
CA GLU A 11 33.91 14.60 -36.04
C GLU A 11 32.67 15.46 -36.35
N ILE A 12 31.58 15.14 -35.64
CA ILE A 12 30.63 16.15 -35.17
C ILE A 12 30.62 16.03 -33.66
N GLU A 13 31.67 16.58 -33.05
CA GLU A 13 31.57 17.13 -31.70
C GLU A 13 30.67 18.38 -31.75
N GLU A 14 30.08 18.71 -30.60
CA GLU A 14 29.31 19.93 -30.31
C GLU A 14 27.82 19.93 -30.71
N PHE A 15 26.95 19.34 -29.88
CA PHE A 15 25.61 19.93 -29.71
C PHE A 15 24.87 19.73 -28.37
N CYS A 16 25.34 18.96 -27.39
CA CYS A 16 24.55 18.75 -26.16
C CYS A 16 25.33 19.03 -24.87
N SER A 17 25.87 20.25 -24.72
CA SER A 17 26.42 20.78 -23.46
C SER A 17 25.33 21.26 -22.47
N GLY A 18 24.13 20.67 -22.51
CA GLY A 18 22.93 21.24 -21.87
C GLY A 18 22.06 20.31 -21.05
N LEU A 19 22.56 19.12 -20.64
CA LEU A 19 21.87 18.26 -19.68
C LEU A 19 22.85 17.91 -18.56
N GLN A 20 23.06 18.88 -17.68
CA GLN A 20 23.65 18.63 -16.38
C GLN A 20 22.70 17.67 -15.65
N GLN A 21 23.05 16.39 -15.66
CA GLN A 21 22.44 15.41 -14.78
C GLN A 21 22.73 15.91 -13.37
N ASN A 22 21.70 16.30 -12.64
CA ASN A 22 21.79 16.56 -11.20
C ASN A 22 22.16 15.25 -10.52
N HIS A 23 23.46 14.96 -10.47
CA HIS A 23 24.04 13.80 -9.81
C HIS A 23 23.99 13.93 -8.27
N GLU A 24 23.42 15.04 -7.76
CA GLU A 24 23.27 15.34 -6.34
C GLU A 24 22.04 14.71 -5.69
N ALA A 25 21.05 14.25 -6.48
CA ALA A 25 19.87 13.57 -5.93
C ALA A 25 20.15 12.10 -5.59
N THR A 26 21.09 11.45 -6.29
CA THR A 26 21.45 10.04 -6.05
C THR A 26 22.40 9.89 -4.87
N THR A 27 23.34 10.82 -4.67
CA THR A 27 24.33 10.72 -3.57
C THR A 27 23.70 10.74 -2.18
N ARG A 28 22.61 11.49 -1.98
CA ARG A 28 21.91 11.56 -0.68
C ARG A 28 21.25 10.25 -0.29
N ASP A 29 20.69 9.52 -1.26
CA ASP A 29 20.04 8.23 -1.01
C ASP A 29 21.10 7.12 -0.85
N GLU A 30 22.13 7.10 -1.70
CA GLU A 30 23.27 6.16 -1.60
C GLU A 30 24.00 6.23 -0.24
N GLU A 31 24.26 7.44 0.27
CA GLU A 31 24.85 7.65 1.59
C GLU A 31 23.93 7.22 2.74
N ALA A 32 22.61 7.44 2.60
CA ALA A 32 21.63 7.02 3.58
C ALA A 32 21.56 5.49 3.68
N TYR A 33 21.62 4.76 2.56
CA TYR A 33 21.61 3.28 2.54
C TYR A 33 22.93 2.68 3.03
N SER A 34 24.07 3.30 2.73
CA SER A 34 25.39 2.89 3.22
C SER A 34 25.51 3.00 4.74
N ARG A 35 24.87 4.02 5.35
CA ARG A 35 24.85 4.25 6.81
C ARG A 35 23.95 3.29 7.59
N MET A 36 23.00 2.61 6.94
CA MET A 36 22.13 1.63 7.58
C MET A 36 22.90 0.33 7.86
N ASP A 37 22.58 -0.41 8.92
CA ASP A 37 23.21 -1.70 9.20
C ASP A 37 22.80 -2.77 8.16
N PHE A 38 23.70 -3.70 7.79
CA PHE A 38 23.35 -4.80 6.86
C PHE A 38 22.19 -5.68 7.39
N LYS A 39 22.04 -5.74 8.72
CA LYS A 39 21.00 -6.48 9.42
C LYS A 39 19.60 -5.86 9.28
N SER A 40 19.49 -4.54 9.09
CA SER A 40 18.20 -3.87 8.88
C SER A 40 17.69 -3.97 7.43
N LEU A 41 18.58 -4.27 6.48
CA LEU A 41 18.23 -4.50 5.07
C LEU A 41 17.78 -5.94 4.79
N LEU A 42 18.21 -6.89 5.60
CA LEU A 42 17.73 -8.26 5.51
C LEU A 42 16.22 -8.28 5.77
N PRO A 43 15.45 -9.12 5.05
CA PRO A 43 14.05 -9.35 5.38
C PRO A 43 13.99 -9.66 6.87
N THR A 44 13.32 -8.79 7.63
CA THR A 44 13.06 -9.04 9.05
C THR A 44 12.28 -10.34 9.07
N LYS A 45 12.96 -11.43 9.43
CA LYS A 45 12.30 -12.57 10.03
C LYS A 45 11.43 -11.95 11.11
N GLU A 46 10.12 -12.06 10.94
CA GLU A 46 9.14 -11.70 11.97
C GLU A 46 9.76 -12.04 13.32
N ASP A 47 9.82 -11.05 14.22
CA ASP A 47 10.36 -11.23 15.56
C ASP A 47 9.81 -12.56 16.04
N HIS A 48 10.69 -13.53 16.32
CA HIS A 48 10.28 -14.91 16.57
C HIS A 48 9.33 -14.89 17.73
N VAL A 49 8.05 -14.88 17.38
CA VAL A 49 6.99 -14.98 18.32
C VAL A 49 7.15 -16.39 18.84
N GLY A 50 7.55 -16.54 20.10
CA GLY A 50 7.81 -17.86 20.67
C GLY A 50 6.61 -18.79 20.43
N LYS A 51 6.77 -20.09 20.65
CA LYS A 51 5.72 -21.11 20.38
C LYS A 51 4.38 -20.89 21.13
N GLY A 52 4.27 -19.84 21.95
CA GLY A 52 3.08 -19.51 22.73
C GLY A 52 2.22 -18.39 22.11
N LEU A 53 0.91 -18.53 22.26
CA LEU A 53 -0.11 -17.54 21.87
C LEU A 53 0.12 -16.15 22.47
N ALA A 54 0.71 -16.06 23.67
CA ALA A 54 0.97 -14.79 24.35
C ALA A 54 1.89 -13.87 23.54
N GLY A 55 2.93 -14.42 22.91
CA GLY A 55 3.80 -13.64 22.04
C GLY A 55 3.03 -13.11 20.82
N VAL A 56 2.13 -13.92 20.25
CA VAL A 56 1.38 -13.57 19.04
C VAL A 56 0.40 -12.45 19.34
N LEU A 57 -0.28 -12.54 20.49
CA LEU A 57 -1.19 -11.49 20.96
C LEU A 57 -0.42 -10.20 21.29
N GLN A 58 0.78 -10.30 21.85
CA GLN A 58 1.63 -9.14 22.11
C GLN A 58 2.06 -8.46 20.80
N PHE A 59 2.50 -9.23 19.81
CA PHE A 59 2.81 -8.74 18.47
C PHE A 59 1.61 -8.04 17.81
N PHE A 60 0.41 -8.61 17.89
CA PHE A 60 -0.80 -7.96 17.34
C PHE A 60 -1.19 -6.67 18.06
N ARG A 61 -0.93 -6.59 19.37
CA ARG A 61 -1.13 -5.37 20.15
C ARG A 61 -0.11 -4.29 19.77
N GLU A 62 1.16 -4.66 19.64
CA GLU A 62 2.26 -3.75 19.23
C GLU A 62 2.08 -3.24 17.80
N ASN A 63 1.64 -4.10 16.88
CA ASN A 63 1.29 -3.73 15.51
C ASN A 63 -0.03 -2.93 15.39
N GLY A 64 -0.77 -2.76 16.49
CA GLY A 64 -2.04 -2.04 16.49
C GLY A 64 -3.17 -2.72 15.70
N SER A 65 -3.00 -3.99 15.31
CA SER A 65 -4.04 -4.81 14.66
C SER A 65 -5.10 -5.24 15.69
N LEU A 66 -4.67 -5.50 16.92
CA LEU A 66 -5.57 -5.75 18.04
C LEU A 66 -6.10 -4.41 18.57
N LYS A 67 -7.25 -3.98 18.05
CA LYS A 67 -7.99 -2.86 18.64
C LYS A 67 -8.53 -3.30 19.99
N GLU A 68 -8.01 -2.74 21.08
CA GLU A 68 -8.74 -2.72 22.36
C GLU A 68 -10.11 -2.11 22.10
N SER A 69 -11.18 -2.77 22.54
CA SER A 69 -12.57 -2.37 22.29
C SER A 69 -12.90 -1.04 22.99
N ARG A 70 -12.34 0.06 22.50
CA ARG A 70 -12.75 1.41 22.84
C ARG A 70 -13.97 1.70 21.98
N GLY A 71 -15.14 1.48 22.57
CA GLY A 71 -16.44 1.66 21.96
C GLY A 71 -16.48 2.94 21.13
N GLU A 72 -16.60 2.76 19.82
CA GLU A 72 -16.78 3.86 18.89
C GLU A 72 -18.18 4.44 19.09
N TRP A 73 -18.22 5.68 19.58
CA TRP A 73 -19.24 6.70 19.37
C TRP A 73 -20.61 6.24 18.87
N ILE A 74 -21.50 5.96 19.83
CA ILE A 74 -22.94 5.86 19.59
C ILE A 74 -23.54 7.25 19.87
N GLY A 75 -24.01 7.94 18.82
CA GLY A 75 -24.86 9.13 18.96
C GLY A 75 -24.67 10.20 17.89
N ARG A 76 -25.66 11.10 17.77
CA ARG A 76 -25.49 12.39 17.10
C ARG A 76 -24.78 13.34 18.06
N SER A 77 -23.95 14.25 17.53
CA SER A 77 -23.15 15.22 18.30
C SER A 77 -23.92 16.08 19.32
N ARG A 78 -25.26 16.06 19.35
CA ARG A 78 -26.10 16.87 20.24
C ARG A 78 -27.10 16.07 21.09
N ASP A 79 -27.14 14.75 20.99
CA ASP A 79 -28.05 13.94 21.81
C ASP A 79 -27.41 13.69 23.18
N LYS A 80 -27.97 14.29 24.25
CA LYS A 80 -27.70 13.90 25.63
C LYS A 80 -28.58 12.70 25.98
N ARG A 81 -28.18 11.50 25.53
CA ARG A 81 -28.75 10.26 26.06
C ARG A 81 -27.67 9.55 26.83
N THR A 82 -27.84 9.44 28.13
CA THR A 82 -27.15 8.41 28.92
C THR A 82 -27.54 7.07 28.30
N PRO A 83 -26.58 6.22 27.87
CA PRO A 83 -26.93 4.87 27.48
C PRO A 83 -27.50 4.20 28.73
N GLU A 84 -28.81 3.96 28.73
CA GLU A 84 -29.42 2.97 29.60
C GLU A 84 -28.61 1.70 29.33
N ASN A 85 -27.81 1.26 30.29
CA ASN A 85 -26.90 0.12 30.16
C ASN A 85 -27.67 -1.21 30.17
N GLY A 86 -28.76 -1.30 29.39
CA GLY A 86 -29.28 -2.57 28.94
C GLY A 86 -28.20 -3.18 28.05
N LYS A 87 -27.54 -4.23 28.54
CA LYS A 87 -26.62 -5.05 27.75
C LYS A 87 -27.43 -5.73 26.65
N PHE A 88 -27.74 -5.01 25.59
CA PHE A 88 -28.28 -5.60 24.39
C PHE A 88 -27.14 -6.38 23.74
N GLU A 89 -27.26 -7.70 23.74
CA GLU A 89 -26.24 -8.62 23.23
C GLU A 89 -26.18 -8.68 21.69
N PHE A 90 -26.91 -7.82 20.99
CA PHE A 90 -26.95 -7.82 19.53
C PHE A 90 -26.18 -6.64 18.93
N ASN A 91 -25.36 -6.94 17.91
CA ASN A 91 -24.63 -5.96 17.11
C ASN A 91 -25.36 -5.78 15.77
N LEU A 92 -25.67 -4.53 15.40
CA LEU A 92 -26.32 -4.21 14.12
C LEU A 92 -25.26 -3.85 13.06
N ASP A 93 -24.69 -4.87 12.44
CA ASP A 93 -23.77 -4.72 11.31
C ASP A 93 -24.49 -4.81 9.97
N HIS A 94 -24.10 -3.95 9.02
CA HIS A 94 -24.54 -4.06 7.63
C HIS A 94 -23.41 -4.70 6.81
N ARG A 95 -23.71 -5.78 6.08
CA ARG A 95 -22.70 -6.51 5.29
C ARG A 95 -23.04 -6.55 3.81
N ASP A 96 -22.00 -6.51 2.97
CA ASP A 96 -22.08 -6.71 1.52
C ASP A 96 -22.15 -8.21 1.14
N GLU A 97 -22.42 -8.50 -0.13
CA GLU A 97 -22.36 -9.84 -0.74
C GLU A 97 -21.02 -10.55 -0.49
N HIS A 98 -19.95 -9.78 -0.32
CA HIS A 98 -18.59 -10.25 -0.07
C HIS A 98 -18.26 -10.38 1.44
N GLY A 99 -19.25 -10.27 2.33
CA GLY A 99 -19.08 -10.36 3.79
C GLY A 99 -18.39 -9.16 4.46
N ARG A 100 -17.99 -8.14 3.69
CA ARG A 100 -17.39 -6.90 4.20
C ARG A 100 -18.42 -6.10 4.99
N THR A 101 -18.04 -5.66 6.20
CA THR A 101 -18.82 -4.68 6.97
C THR A 101 -18.84 -3.34 6.25
N LEU A 102 -20.04 -2.88 5.91
CA LEU A 102 -20.28 -1.63 5.22
C LEU A 102 -20.06 -0.44 6.15
N THR A 103 -19.57 0.65 5.57
CA THR A 103 -19.62 1.94 6.26
C THR A 103 -21.08 2.39 6.43
N PRO A 104 -21.44 3.16 7.48
CA PRO A 104 -22.82 3.62 7.68
C PRO A 104 -23.38 4.37 6.47
N LYS A 105 -22.53 5.13 5.77
CA LYS A 105 -22.88 5.86 4.54
C LYS A 105 -23.22 4.91 3.39
N GLU A 106 -22.47 3.82 3.24
CA GLU A 106 -22.73 2.84 2.20
C GLU A 106 -23.97 2.00 2.50
N ALA A 107 -24.17 1.62 3.77
CA ALA A 107 -25.36 0.94 4.24
C ALA A 107 -26.62 1.76 3.95
N PHE A 108 -26.63 3.05 4.33
CA PHE A 108 -27.74 3.96 4.03
C PHE A 108 -28.00 4.06 2.52
N ARG A 109 -26.97 4.21 1.70
CA ARG A 109 -27.13 4.28 0.23
C ARG A 109 -27.76 3.01 -0.34
N GLN A 110 -27.32 1.83 0.12
CA GLN A 110 -27.92 0.57 -0.32
C GLN A 110 -29.40 0.49 0.08
N PHE A 111 -29.72 0.89 1.31
CA PHE A 111 -31.08 0.97 1.78
C PHE A 111 -31.92 1.93 0.92
N SER A 112 -31.42 3.14 0.64
CA SER A 112 -32.11 4.10 -0.23
C SER A 112 -32.34 3.58 -1.64
N HIS A 113 -31.36 2.88 -2.24
CA HIS A 113 -31.52 2.28 -3.57
C HIS A 113 -32.58 1.16 -3.59
N LYS A 114 -32.63 0.35 -2.52
CA LYS A 114 -33.68 -0.67 -2.34
C LYS A 114 -35.05 -0.03 -2.13
N PHE A 115 -35.11 1.01 -1.31
CA PHE A 115 -36.34 1.72 -0.97
C PHE A 115 -36.94 2.48 -2.15
N HIS A 116 -36.13 3.29 -2.84
CA HIS A 116 -36.59 4.11 -3.97
C HIS A 116 -36.59 3.36 -5.31
N HIS A 117 -36.08 2.13 -5.37
CA HIS A 117 -35.90 1.35 -6.61
C HIS A 117 -35.03 2.04 -7.69
N VAL A 118 -34.38 3.17 -7.37
CA VAL A 118 -33.48 3.90 -8.27
C VAL A 118 -32.05 3.44 -8.01
N LYS A 119 -31.53 2.60 -8.92
CA LYS A 119 -30.13 2.15 -8.89
C LYS A 119 -29.21 3.21 -9.53
N PRO A 120 -27.93 3.27 -9.13
CA PRO A 120 -26.96 4.10 -9.85
C PRO A 120 -26.82 3.64 -11.30
N GLY A 121 -26.60 4.57 -12.24
CA GLY A 121 -26.40 4.22 -13.66
C GLY A 121 -25.15 3.35 -13.91
N LYS A 122 -25.11 2.66 -15.06
CA LYS A 122 -24.07 1.66 -15.43
C LYS A 122 -22.63 2.15 -15.21
N ARG A 123 -22.28 3.33 -15.74
CA ARG A 123 -20.93 3.93 -15.60
C ARG A 123 -20.50 4.12 -14.14
N LYS A 124 -21.45 4.44 -13.24
CA LYS A 124 -21.16 4.60 -11.80
C LYS A 124 -20.95 3.24 -11.11
N GLN A 125 -21.70 2.22 -11.53
CA GLN A 125 -21.54 0.86 -11.03
C GLN A 125 -20.17 0.28 -11.44
N GLU A 126 -19.81 0.39 -12.71
CA GLU A 126 -18.51 -0.05 -13.25
C GLU A 126 -17.34 0.63 -12.55
N LYS A 127 -17.41 1.95 -12.36
CA LYS A 127 -16.36 2.70 -11.62
C LYS A 127 -16.23 2.22 -10.18
N LYS A 128 -17.35 1.90 -9.52
CA LYS A 128 -17.33 1.36 -8.15
C LYS A 128 -16.68 -0.03 -8.11
N LEU A 129 -17.06 -0.92 -9.02
CA LEU A 129 -16.51 -2.27 -9.12
C LEU A 129 -14.99 -2.24 -9.38
N LYS A 130 -14.54 -1.40 -10.32
CA LYS A 130 -13.11 -1.20 -10.61
C LYS A 130 -12.34 -0.68 -9.41
N LYS A 131 -12.92 0.23 -8.61
CA LYS A 131 -12.29 0.73 -7.39
C LYS A 131 -12.12 -0.38 -6.35
N GLN A 132 -13.13 -1.21 -6.17
CA GLN A 132 -13.08 -2.35 -5.24
C GLN A 132 -12.02 -3.37 -5.66
N GLU A 133 -11.95 -3.70 -6.96
CA GLU A 133 -10.92 -4.60 -7.49
C GLU A 133 -9.50 -4.03 -7.30
N GLN A 134 -9.31 -2.74 -7.54
CA GLN A 134 -8.02 -2.08 -7.30
C GLN A 134 -7.63 -2.09 -5.83
N GLU A 135 -8.58 -1.88 -4.91
CA GLU A 135 -8.32 -1.96 -3.47
C GLU A 135 -7.89 -3.37 -3.07
N LEU A 136 -8.56 -4.41 -3.58
CA LEU A 136 -8.18 -5.81 -3.34
C LEU A 136 -6.79 -6.13 -3.90
N LYS A 137 -6.47 -5.65 -5.11
CA LYS A 137 -5.14 -5.82 -5.72
C LYS A 137 -4.06 -5.09 -4.93
N LYS A 138 -4.35 -3.88 -4.43
CA LYS A 138 -3.41 -3.11 -3.60
C LYS A 138 -3.11 -3.82 -2.28
N ARG A 139 -4.14 -4.26 -1.55
CA ARG A 139 -3.96 -5.05 -0.32
C ARG A 139 -3.10 -6.29 -0.54
N LYS A 140 -3.29 -7.00 -1.67
CA LYS A 140 -2.44 -8.16 -2.02
C LYS A 140 -1.00 -7.79 -2.41
N LYS A 141 -0.79 -6.58 -2.96
CA LYS A 141 0.52 -6.10 -3.45
C LYS A 141 1.36 -5.48 -2.33
N GLU A 142 0.72 -4.79 -1.39
CA GLU A 142 1.34 -4.19 -0.19
C GLU A 142 2.12 -5.25 0.61
N GLU A 143 1.64 -6.49 0.64
CA GLU A 143 2.33 -7.62 1.29
C GLU A 143 3.67 -8.01 0.62
N HIS A 144 3.92 -7.67 -0.65
CA HIS A 144 4.96 -8.40 -1.41
C HIS A 144 5.88 -7.65 -2.39
N SER A 145 5.67 -6.39 -2.81
CA SER A 145 6.37 -5.95 -4.04
C SER A 145 7.23 -4.69 -4.03
N LEU A 146 6.96 -3.66 -3.22
CA LEU A 146 7.70 -2.39 -3.33
C LEU A 146 8.87 -2.33 -2.37
N GLU A 147 8.64 -2.61 -1.09
CA GLU A 147 9.72 -2.66 -0.09
C GLU A 147 10.75 -3.75 -0.41
N PHE A 148 10.32 -4.88 -0.98
CA PHE A 148 11.23 -5.96 -1.32
C PHE A 148 12.23 -5.57 -2.42
N MET A 149 11.78 -4.87 -3.46
CA MET A 149 12.66 -4.40 -4.54
C MET A 149 13.61 -3.30 -4.05
N GLU A 150 13.13 -2.36 -3.22
CA GLU A 150 13.96 -1.31 -2.63
C GLU A 150 15.04 -1.90 -1.71
N ARG A 151 14.68 -2.87 -0.86
CA ARG A 151 15.64 -3.58 -0.01
C ARG A 151 16.67 -4.38 -0.81
N LEU A 152 16.25 -5.05 -1.90
CA LEU A 152 17.18 -5.76 -2.79
C LEU A 152 18.18 -4.81 -3.46
N ARG A 153 17.74 -3.62 -3.90
CA ARG A 153 18.65 -2.60 -4.43
C ARG A 153 19.67 -2.16 -3.36
N GLY A 154 19.21 -1.93 -2.13
CA GLY A 154 20.10 -1.61 -1.00
C GLY A 154 21.12 -2.71 -0.68
N ILE A 155 20.74 -3.99 -0.78
CA ILE A 155 21.67 -5.12 -0.63
C ILE A 155 22.70 -5.12 -1.77
N GLN A 156 22.26 -4.93 -3.01
CA GLN A 156 23.14 -4.93 -4.19
C GLN A 156 24.20 -3.84 -4.15
N ILE A 157 23.81 -2.62 -3.75
CA ILE A 157 24.72 -1.47 -3.54
C ILE A 157 25.80 -1.84 -2.51
N LYS A 158 25.42 -2.50 -1.41
CA LYS A 158 26.36 -2.92 -0.36
C LYS A 158 27.24 -4.10 -0.75
N SER A 159 26.69 -5.10 -1.43
CA SER A 159 27.44 -6.28 -1.87
C SER A 159 28.31 -6.01 -3.09
N GLY A 160 28.19 -4.84 -3.73
CA GLY A 160 28.91 -4.49 -4.95
C GLY A 160 28.52 -5.36 -6.15
N THR A 161 27.36 -6.03 -6.09
CA THR A 161 26.87 -6.88 -7.17
C THR A 161 26.21 -6.02 -8.25
N ALA A 162 26.47 -6.31 -9.52
CA ALA A 162 25.96 -5.55 -10.65
C ALA A 162 24.43 -5.37 -10.62
N TYR A 163 23.98 -4.16 -10.95
CA TYR A 163 22.57 -3.77 -10.91
C TYR A 163 21.78 -4.33 -12.09
N ILE A 164 20.58 -4.87 -11.84
CA ILE A 164 19.65 -5.27 -12.90
C ILE A 164 18.82 -4.04 -13.29
N ARG A 165 19.14 -3.46 -14.45
CA ARG A 165 18.38 -2.37 -15.05
C ARG A 165 17.02 -2.88 -15.53
N THR A 166 15.97 -2.58 -14.79
CA THR A 166 14.57 -2.78 -15.19
C THR A 166 14.12 -1.72 -16.17
#